data_AF-A0A5F1Z5N2-F1
#
_entry.id   AF-A0A5F1Z5N2-F1
#
_cell.length_a   1.000
_cell.length_b   1.000
_cell.length_c   1.000
_cell.angle_alpha   90.00
_cell.angle_beta   90.00
_cell.angle_gamma   90.00
#
_symmetry.space_group_name_H-M   'P 1'
#
loop_
_entity.id
_entity.type
_entity.pdbx_description
1 polymer ?
#
loop_
_entity_poly.entity_id
_entity_poly.type
_entity_poly.pdbx_seq_one_letter_code
_entity_poly.pdbx_strand_id
1 'polypeptide(L)'
;MEFEALNPNLYAQVLDELEIIPSTKPYQILFYGSRERGDFHEESDLNFYLVAHSTDQMKSQFIDSISRALQKLEDVAPVNMIAGDADSLRHRLKISEPGSIQLMEASSIFYGEGLFEDLKTDWEKWKQKEIPKSDLIAYLEKRIRFFKQQVTRNIKDEISQLERITTLTLHIWALQNIHDLTHVELLKMDTPDQVAPLFTNLYRKEMEDSVWELVELQTRVRKLKTDVRWKREVSREDIHETKYKLISLRNDEEFMMNLWA
;
A
#
# COMPACT_ATOMS: atom_id res chain seq x y z
N MET A 1 12.11 17.58 -6.01
CA MET A 1 12.65 18.95 -5.87
C MET A 1 11.54 20.02 -5.99
N GLU A 2 10.28 19.66 -5.65
CA GLU A 2 9.13 20.58 -5.53
C GLU A 2 8.62 20.67 -4.07
N PHE A 3 9.32 20.02 -3.12
CA PHE A 3 8.93 19.88 -1.71
C PHE A 3 8.83 21.21 -0.96
N GLU A 4 9.64 22.20 -1.35
CA GLU A 4 9.72 23.53 -0.73
C GLU A 4 8.58 24.47 -1.18
N ALA A 5 7.80 24.15 -2.20
CA ALA A 5 6.90 25.12 -2.80
C ALA A 5 5.59 25.35 -1.99
N LEU A 6 5.23 24.46 -1.07
CA LEU A 6 3.94 24.54 -0.35
C LEU A 6 4.04 25.18 1.04
N ASN A 7 5.09 24.89 1.83
CA ASN A 7 5.39 25.59 3.09
C ASN A 7 6.80 25.24 3.65
N PRO A 8 7.90 25.83 3.14
CA PRO A 8 9.27 25.42 3.48
C PRO A 8 9.59 25.50 4.98
N ASN A 9 8.99 26.46 5.69
CA ASN A 9 9.19 26.63 7.13
C ASN A 9 8.60 25.48 7.93
N LEU A 10 7.41 24.98 7.53
CA LEU A 10 6.78 23.85 8.19
C LEU A 10 7.62 22.58 8.01
N TYR A 11 8.15 22.35 6.81
CA TYR A 11 9.05 21.22 6.55
C TYR A 11 10.34 21.30 7.38
N ALA A 12 10.97 22.48 7.46
CA ALA A 12 12.16 22.66 8.30
C ALA A 12 11.88 22.35 9.77
N GLN A 13 10.74 22.80 10.31
CA GLN A 13 10.33 22.48 11.69
C GLN A 13 10.13 20.99 11.92
N VAL A 14 9.56 20.27 10.95
CA VAL A 14 9.39 18.82 11.03
C VAL A 14 10.74 18.12 11.05
N LEU A 15 11.68 18.54 10.18
CA LEU A 15 13.02 17.97 10.14
C LEU A 15 13.79 18.22 11.46
N ASP A 16 13.70 19.42 12.02
CA ASP A 16 14.31 19.75 13.32
C ASP A 16 13.76 18.88 14.46
N GLU A 17 12.46 18.57 14.44
CA GLU A 17 11.86 17.68 15.43
C GLU A 17 12.27 16.23 15.26
N LEU A 18 12.44 15.76 14.03
CA LEU A 18 12.93 14.42 13.77
C LEU A 18 14.36 14.22 14.28
N GLU A 19 15.22 15.24 14.13
CA GLU A 19 16.62 15.21 14.58
C GLU A 19 16.76 14.95 16.10
N ILE A 20 15.86 15.50 16.91
CA ILE A 20 15.93 15.40 18.38
C ILE A 20 15.27 14.13 18.94
N ILE A 21 14.59 13.31 18.14
CA ILE A 21 13.94 12.09 18.61
C ILE A 21 15.00 11.03 18.95
N PRO A 22 15.06 10.55 20.20
CA PRO A 22 16.08 9.59 20.61
C PRO A 22 15.85 8.22 19.94
N SER A 23 16.86 7.74 19.22
CA SER A 23 16.88 6.42 18.60
C SER A 23 18.14 5.66 19.00
N THR A 24 18.04 4.33 19.10
CA THR A 24 19.19 3.47 19.43
C THR A 24 20.13 3.32 18.23
N LYS A 25 19.56 3.33 17.02
CA LYS A 25 20.28 3.29 15.74
C LYS A 25 19.73 4.37 14.79
N PRO A 26 20.50 4.78 13.76
CA PRO A 26 19.95 5.63 12.70
C PRO A 26 18.63 5.07 12.16
N TYR A 27 17.71 5.96 11.88
CA TYR A 27 16.43 5.65 11.25
C TYR A 27 16.23 6.56 10.05
N GLN A 28 15.38 6.13 9.13
CA GLN A 28 15.06 6.89 7.93
C GLN A 28 13.57 6.96 7.72
N ILE A 29 13.14 8.07 7.12
CA ILE A 29 11.77 8.27 6.69
C ILE A 29 11.80 8.44 5.19
N LEU A 30 11.04 7.59 4.51
CA LEU A 30 10.82 7.67 3.07
C LEU A 30 9.50 8.35 2.80
N PHE A 31 9.48 9.24 1.84
CA PHE A 31 8.26 9.75 1.26
C PHE A 31 7.89 8.88 0.04
N TYR A 32 6.64 8.43 -0.05
CA TYR A 32 6.17 7.56 -1.13
C TYR A 32 4.71 7.87 -1.50
N GLY A 33 4.21 7.22 -2.55
CA GLY A 33 2.82 7.33 -2.99
C GLY A 33 2.68 8.15 -4.26
N SER A 34 1.55 8.84 -4.43
CA SER A 34 1.18 9.35 -5.75
C SER A 34 2.09 10.44 -6.29
N ARG A 35 2.63 11.28 -5.40
CA ARG A 35 3.66 12.25 -5.73
C ARG A 35 4.91 11.61 -6.30
N GLU A 36 5.46 10.62 -5.61
CA GLU A 36 6.70 9.97 -6.03
C GLU A 36 6.50 9.08 -7.27
N ARG A 37 5.28 8.62 -7.54
CA ARG A 37 4.93 7.94 -8.79
C ARG A 37 4.66 8.87 -9.96
N GLY A 38 4.49 10.17 -9.73
CA GLY A 38 4.10 11.13 -10.76
C GLY A 38 2.62 11.06 -11.17
N ASP A 39 1.77 10.38 -10.40
CA ASP A 39 0.30 10.36 -10.56
C ASP A 39 -0.41 11.25 -9.52
N PHE A 40 0.30 12.29 -9.05
CA PHE A 40 -0.22 13.25 -8.09
C PHE A 40 -1.43 14.02 -8.60
N HIS A 41 -2.43 14.11 -7.72
CA HIS A 41 -3.56 15.03 -7.81
C HIS A 41 -3.63 15.89 -6.55
N GLU A 42 -4.30 17.05 -6.62
CA GLU A 42 -4.43 18.01 -5.50
C GLU A 42 -4.93 17.37 -4.20
N GLU A 43 -5.72 16.29 -4.30
CA GLU A 43 -6.17 15.52 -3.14
C GLU A 43 -5.17 14.43 -2.70
N SER A 44 -3.89 14.44 -3.05
CA SER A 44 -3.05 13.31 -2.66
C SER A 44 -2.63 13.40 -1.20
N ASP A 45 -2.69 12.27 -0.50
CA ASP A 45 -2.20 12.15 0.87
C ASP A 45 -0.65 12.16 0.88
N LEU A 46 -0.07 12.62 1.99
CA LEU A 46 1.35 12.50 2.26
C LEU A 46 1.61 11.14 2.93
N ASN A 47 2.25 10.21 2.22
CA ASN A 47 2.54 8.89 2.75
C ASN A 47 4.02 8.76 3.09
N PHE A 48 4.28 8.32 4.32
CA PHE A 48 5.62 8.14 4.85
C PHE A 48 5.86 6.68 5.27
N TYR A 49 7.07 6.19 5.03
CA TYR A 49 7.52 4.90 5.51
C TYR A 49 8.72 5.09 6.44
N LEU A 50 8.55 4.75 7.71
CA LEU A 50 9.62 4.75 8.70
C LEU A 50 10.38 3.42 8.64
N VAL A 51 11.63 3.48 8.20
CA VAL A 51 12.61 2.38 8.29
C VAL A 51 13.45 2.60 9.54
N ALA A 52 13.32 1.72 10.54
CA ALA A 52 14.15 1.78 11.73
C ALA A 52 14.59 0.37 12.17
N HIS A 53 15.54 0.29 13.08
CA HIS A 53 15.91 -1.00 13.67
C HIS A 53 14.78 -1.56 14.53
N SER A 54 14.68 -2.90 14.62
CA SER A 54 13.62 -3.59 15.38
C SER A 54 13.52 -3.14 16.84
N THR A 55 14.65 -2.81 17.48
CA THR A 55 14.71 -2.30 18.86
C THR A 55 13.97 -0.98 19.05
N ASP A 56 13.98 -0.10 18.05
CA ASP A 56 13.28 1.19 18.12
C ASP A 56 11.84 1.04 17.63
N GLN A 57 11.58 0.16 16.65
CA GLN A 57 10.23 -0.19 16.20
C GLN A 57 9.34 -0.78 17.31
N MET A 58 9.92 -1.48 18.28
CA MET A 58 9.19 -2.02 19.44
C MET A 58 8.83 -0.96 20.50
N LYS A 59 9.37 0.25 20.42
CA LYS A 59 9.10 1.32 21.39
C LYS A 59 7.95 2.18 20.88
N SER A 60 6.76 2.04 21.49
CA SER A 60 5.59 2.86 21.11
C SER A 60 5.88 4.35 21.12
N GLN A 61 6.59 4.84 22.15
CA GLN A 61 6.97 6.25 22.28
C GLN A 61 7.83 6.77 21.12
N PHE A 62 8.67 5.92 20.51
CA PHE A 62 9.48 6.30 19.36
C PHE A 62 8.59 6.52 18.13
N ILE A 63 7.73 5.54 17.82
CA ILE A 63 6.78 5.62 16.71
C ILE A 63 5.82 6.80 16.89
N ASP A 64 5.29 7.00 18.11
CA ASP A 64 4.37 8.09 18.42
C ASP A 64 5.04 9.47 18.29
N SER A 65 6.33 9.58 18.58
CA SER A 65 7.07 10.85 18.45
C SER A 65 7.30 11.21 16.99
N ILE A 66 7.68 10.23 16.16
CA ILE A 66 7.82 10.43 14.72
C ILE A 66 6.48 10.75 14.09
N SER A 67 5.43 10.01 14.46
CA SER A 67 4.07 10.26 13.99
C SER A 67 3.63 11.69 14.31
N ARG A 68 3.87 12.17 15.54
CA ARG A 68 3.52 13.56 15.94
C ARG A 68 4.30 14.61 15.17
N ALA A 69 5.59 14.39 14.92
CA ALA A 69 6.40 15.30 14.11
C ALA A 69 5.83 15.41 12.68
N LEU A 70 5.55 14.26 12.04
CA LEU A 70 5.00 14.23 10.67
C LEU A 70 3.57 14.78 10.59
N GLN A 71 2.73 14.58 11.61
CA GLN A 71 1.34 15.06 11.65
C GLN A 71 1.21 16.58 11.52
N LYS A 72 2.27 17.35 11.80
CA LYS A 72 2.27 18.80 11.53
C LYS A 72 2.07 19.13 10.05
N LEU A 73 2.42 18.20 9.15
CA LEU A 73 2.20 18.34 7.71
C LEU A 73 0.72 18.18 7.32
N GLU A 74 -0.17 17.82 8.25
CA GLU A 74 -1.62 17.75 8.01
C GLU A 74 -2.22 19.11 7.60
N ASP A 75 -1.56 20.22 7.95
CA ASP A 75 -1.90 21.56 7.45
C ASP A 75 -1.81 21.69 5.93
N VAL A 76 -1.04 20.80 5.27
CA VAL A 76 -0.85 20.76 3.81
C VAL A 76 -1.75 19.70 3.18
N ALA A 77 -1.72 18.47 3.70
CA ALA A 77 -2.52 17.34 3.22
C ALA A 77 -2.55 16.21 4.25
N PRO A 78 -3.55 15.30 4.22
CA PRO A 78 -3.63 14.18 5.15
C PRO A 78 -2.33 13.36 5.20
N VAL A 79 -1.84 13.06 6.40
CA VAL A 79 -0.58 12.35 6.63
C VAL A 79 -0.85 10.90 7.01
N ASN A 80 -0.21 9.96 6.32
CA ASN A 80 -0.19 8.54 6.67
C ASN A 80 1.24 8.10 6.91
N MET A 81 1.47 7.32 7.97
CA MET A 81 2.77 6.70 8.22
C MET A 81 2.64 5.19 8.39
N ILE A 82 3.51 4.45 7.72
CA ILE A 82 3.73 3.02 7.98
C ILE A 82 5.11 2.86 8.59
N ALA A 83 5.19 2.12 9.69
CA ALA A 83 6.46 1.79 10.32
C ALA A 83 6.82 0.32 10.03
N GLY A 84 8.09 0.07 9.72
CA GLY A 84 8.60 -1.29 9.55
C GLY A 84 10.10 -1.36 9.78
N ASP A 85 10.57 -2.53 10.22
CA ASP A 85 12.00 -2.76 10.36
C ASP A 85 12.66 -3.16 9.02
N ALA A 86 13.97 -2.90 8.93
CA ALA A 86 14.74 -3.15 7.72
C ALA A 86 14.78 -4.63 7.32
N ASP A 87 14.76 -5.56 8.27
CA ASP A 87 14.84 -7.00 7.98
C ASP A 87 13.50 -7.53 7.44
N SER A 88 12.38 -7.07 8.00
CA SER A 88 11.05 -7.30 7.46
C SER A 88 10.90 -6.75 6.04
N LEU A 89 11.44 -5.56 5.77
CA LEU A 89 11.43 -4.98 4.43
C LEU A 89 12.30 -5.78 3.45
N ARG A 90 13.51 -6.20 3.86
CA ARG A 90 14.35 -7.12 3.07
C ARG A 90 13.64 -8.42 2.75
N HIS A 91 12.92 -9.01 3.70
CA HIS A 91 12.16 -10.23 3.46
C HIS A 91 11.08 -10.03 2.38
N ARG A 92 10.31 -8.94 2.47
CA ARG A 92 9.28 -8.58 1.49
C ARG A 92 9.86 -8.34 0.08
N LEU A 93 11.02 -7.70 0.01
CA LEU A 93 11.75 -7.49 -1.24
C LEU A 93 12.22 -8.82 -1.87
N LYS A 94 12.70 -9.79 -1.06
CA LYS A 94 13.10 -11.12 -1.58
C LYS A 94 11.95 -11.85 -2.27
N ILE A 95 10.74 -11.67 -1.76
CA ILE A 95 9.54 -12.30 -2.33
C ILE A 95 8.86 -11.43 -3.38
N SER A 96 9.47 -10.31 -3.79
CA SER A 96 8.90 -9.38 -4.78
C SER A 96 7.51 -8.84 -4.38
N GLU A 97 7.32 -8.51 -3.11
CA GLU A 97 6.05 -7.96 -2.64
C GLU A 97 5.83 -6.53 -3.19
N PRO A 98 4.68 -6.24 -3.85
CA PRO A 98 4.50 -5.00 -4.61
C PRO A 98 4.74 -3.71 -3.83
N GLY A 99 4.23 -3.60 -2.59
CA GLY A 99 4.42 -2.40 -1.78
C GLY A 99 5.89 -2.15 -1.44
N SER A 100 6.68 -3.19 -1.18
CA SER A 100 8.13 -3.07 -0.95
C SER A 100 8.88 -2.68 -2.22
N ILE A 101 8.49 -3.21 -3.38
CA ILE A 101 9.07 -2.81 -4.66
C ILE A 101 8.75 -1.33 -4.94
N GLN A 102 7.50 -0.90 -4.69
CA GLN A 102 7.09 0.48 -4.89
C GLN A 102 7.91 1.43 -4.01
N LEU A 103 8.22 1.04 -2.77
CA LEU A 103 9.14 1.81 -1.93
C LEU A 103 10.55 1.91 -2.54
N MET A 104 11.06 0.88 -3.21
CA MET A 104 12.40 0.96 -3.81
C MET A 104 12.41 1.78 -5.10
N GLU A 105 11.36 1.67 -5.92
CA GLU A 105 11.28 2.27 -7.25
C GLU A 105 10.74 3.71 -7.23
N ALA A 106 9.81 4.01 -6.31
CA ALA A 106 9.03 5.25 -6.29
C ALA A 106 8.93 5.83 -4.87
N SER A 107 10.09 5.99 -4.22
CA SER A 107 10.20 6.78 -2.99
C SER A 107 11.47 7.64 -2.99
N SER A 108 11.41 8.70 -2.20
CA SER A 108 12.53 9.57 -1.89
C SER A 108 12.79 9.62 -0.39
N ILE A 109 14.04 9.91 -0.04
CA ILE A 109 14.43 10.10 1.34
C ILE A 109 13.86 11.44 1.81
N PHE A 110 13.03 11.39 2.85
CA PHE A 110 12.52 12.57 3.53
C PHE A 110 13.44 12.98 4.69
N TYR A 111 13.95 12.01 5.43
CA TYR A 111 14.83 12.23 6.58
C TYR A 111 15.78 11.04 6.80
N GLY A 112 17.00 11.33 7.26
CA GLY A 112 18.04 10.36 7.60
C GLY A 112 18.85 9.83 6.40
N GLU A 113 19.92 9.08 6.66
CA GLU A 113 20.83 8.54 5.64
C GLU A 113 21.25 7.07 5.91
N GLY A 114 21.61 6.33 4.85
CA GLY A 114 22.28 5.03 4.91
C GLY A 114 21.41 3.78 4.72
N LEU A 115 20.32 3.62 5.49
CA LEU A 115 19.57 2.34 5.52
C LEU A 115 18.88 2.01 4.18
N PHE A 116 18.38 3.02 3.47
CA PHE A 116 17.59 2.90 2.27
C PHE A 116 18.48 2.66 1.05
N GLU A 117 19.67 3.26 1.03
CA GLU A 117 20.70 3.01 0.02
C GLU A 117 21.16 1.55 0.04
N ASP A 118 21.33 0.98 1.24
CA ASP A 118 21.63 -0.44 1.41
C ASP A 118 20.49 -1.31 0.88
N LEU A 119 19.23 -0.97 1.21
CA LEU A 119 18.05 -1.68 0.71
C LEU A 119 17.90 -1.59 -0.82
N LYS A 120 18.17 -0.42 -1.41
CA LYS A 120 18.20 -0.24 -2.87
C LYS A 120 19.28 -1.11 -3.50
N THR A 121 20.46 -1.18 -2.90
CA THR A 121 21.56 -2.04 -3.37
C THR A 121 21.18 -3.52 -3.33
N ASP A 122 20.46 -3.96 -2.30
CA ASP A 122 19.90 -5.30 -2.23
C ASP A 122 18.82 -5.54 -3.29
N TRP A 123 17.93 -4.56 -3.50
CA TRP A 123 16.88 -4.63 -4.51
C TRP A 123 17.41 -4.73 -5.94
N GLU A 124 18.45 -3.99 -6.30
CA GLU A 124 19.09 -4.07 -7.63
C GLU A 124 19.55 -5.51 -7.97
N LYS A 125 19.91 -6.31 -6.96
CA LYS A 125 20.30 -7.71 -7.15
C LYS A 125 19.09 -8.64 -7.28
N TRP A 126 17.94 -8.29 -6.71
CA TRP A 126 16.74 -9.14 -6.69
C TRP A 126 15.79 -8.82 -7.83
N LYS A 127 15.74 -7.59 -8.31
CA LYS A 127 14.89 -7.20 -9.44
C LYS A 127 15.24 -7.91 -10.75
N GLN A 128 16.45 -8.45 -10.85
CA GLN A 128 16.92 -9.24 -11.99
C GLN A 128 16.56 -10.74 -11.89
N LYS A 129 16.01 -11.17 -10.76
CA LYS A 129 15.62 -12.57 -10.52
C LYS A 129 14.17 -12.78 -10.91
N GLU A 130 13.81 -14.03 -11.20
CA GLU A 130 12.40 -14.39 -11.38
C GLU A 130 11.59 -14.13 -10.10
N ILE A 131 10.33 -13.76 -10.29
CA ILE A 131 9.38 -13.56 -9.18
C ILE A 131 9.14 -14.92 -8.52
N PRO A 132 9.38 -15.08 -7.21
CA PRO A 132 9.11 -16.32 -6.49
C PRO A 132 7.60 -16.46 -6.24
N LYS A 133 6.87 -16.88 -7.28
CA LYS A 133 5.40 -16.93 -7.31
C LYS A 133 4.78 -17.62 -6.09
N SER A 134 5.29 -18.79 -5.69
CA SER A 134 4.76 -19.54 -4.54
C SER A 134 4.86 -18.76 -3.23
N ASP A 135 6.04 -18.19 -2.94
CA ASP A 135 6.27 -17.45 -1.70
C ASP A 135 5.46 -16.16 -1.67
N LEU A 136 5.39 -15.47 -2.82
CA LEU A 136 4.59 -14.26 -2.95
C LEU A 136 3.10 -14.57 -2.77
N ILE A 137 2.55 -15.57 -3.44
CA ILE A 137 1.14 -15.98 -3.27
C ILE A 137 0.85 -16.31 -1.81
N ALA A 138 1.70 -17.10 -1.14
CA ALA A 138 1.52 -17.45 0.26
C ALA A 138 1.51 -16.21 1.18
N TYR A 139 2.37 -15.23 0.89
CA TYR A 139 2.38 -13.95 1.59
C TYR A 139 1.10 -13.14 1.35
N LEU A 140 0.67 -13.00 0.09
CA LEU A 140 -0.54 -12.23 -0.26
C LEU A 140 -1.80 -12.86 0.35
N GLU A 141 -1.92 -14.18 0.34
CA GLU A 141 -3.00 -14.90 1.01
C GLU A 141 -3.02 -14.66 2.53
N LYS A 142 -1.84 -14.63 3.17
CA LYS A 142 -1.72 -14.27 4.59
C LYS A 142 -2.18 -12.83 4.84
N ARG A 143 -1.86 -11.90 3.94
CA ARG A 143 -2.32 -10.50 4.02
C ARG A 143 -3.83 -10.37 3.84
N ILE A 144 -4.41 -11.12 2.91
CA ILE A 144 -5.87 -11.20 2.75
C ILE A 144 -6.50 -11.66 4.06
N ARG A 145 -6.07 -12.80 4.63
CA ARG A 145 -6.58 -13.29 5.93
C ARG A 145 -6.48 -12.25 7.04
N PHE A 146 -5.34 -11.56 7.14
CA PHE A 146 -5.16 -10.47 8.10
C PHE A 146 -6.21 -9.37 7.89
N PHE A 147 -6.39 -8.90 6.65
CA PHE A 147 -7.37 -7.85 6.37
C PHE A 147 -8.79 -8.28 6.70
N LYS A 148 -9.19 -9.51 6.37
CA LYS A 148 -10.52 -10.05 6.71
C LYS A 148 -10.83 -10.02 8.22
N GLN A 149 -9.81 -10.24 9.04
CA GLN A 149 -9.94 -10.28 10.50
C GLN A 149 -9.94 -8.90 11.15
N GLN A 150 -9.66 -7.83 10.39
CA GLN A 150 -9.69 -6.47 10.93
C GLN A 150 -11.12 -6.02 11.20
N VAL A 151 -11.36 -5.57 12.42
CA VAL A 151 -12.60 -4.88 12.79
C VAL A 151 -12.59 -3.49 12.18
N THR A 152 -13.54 -3.23 11.29
CA THR A 152 -13.74 -1.93 10.64
C THR A 152 -14.63 -1.05 11.50
N ARG A 153 -14.22 0.21 11.76
CA ARG A 153 -14.95 1.10 12.69
C ARG A 153 -15.91 2.04 11.99
N ASN A 154 -15.72 2.24 10.69
CA ASN A 154 -16.47 3.17 9.87
C ASN A 154 -16.48 2.73 8.39
N ILE A 155 -17.30 3.40 7.58
CA ILE A 155 -17.44 3.13 6.14
C ILE A 155 -16.10 3.24 5.38
N LYS A 156 -15.24 4.20 5.74
CA LYS A 156 -13.92 4.40 5.09
C LYS A 156 -13.02 3.18 5.32
N ASP A 157 -13.02 2.65 6.54
CA ASP A 157 -12.26 1.45 6.89
C ASP A 157 -12.76 0.22 6.12
N GLU A 158 -14.09 0.06 6.02
CA GLU A 158 -14.72 -1.04 5.26
C GLU A 158 -14.35 -1.00 3.77
N ILE A 159 -14.47 0.17 3.14
CA ILE A 159 -14.13 0.32 1.73
C ILE A 159 -12.63 0.11 1.50
N SER A 160 -11.76 0.59 2.40
CA SER A 160 -10.33 0.36 2.29
C SER A 160 -9.97 -1.11 2.46
N GLN A 161 -10.65 -1.84 3.35
CA GLN A 161 -10.49 -3.29 3.51
C GLN A 161 -10.89 -4.03 2.24
N LEU A 162 -12.05 -3.69 1.64
CA LEU A 162 -12.49 -4.26 0.37
C LEU A 162 -11.49 -4.01 -0.76
N GLU A 163 -11.00 -2.78 -0.90
CA GLU A 163 -10.02 -2.40 -1.94
C GLU A 163 -8.76 -3.25 -1.84
N ARG A 164 -8.24 -3.42 -0.62
CA ARG A 164 -7.04 -4.22 -0.35
C ARG A 164 -7.27 -5.68 -0.71
N ILE A 165 -8.37 -6.28 -0.28
CA ILE A 165 -8.65 -7.70 -0.56
C ILE A 165 -8.85 -7.92 -2.06
N THR A 166 -9.63 -7.09 -2.74
CA THR A 166 -9.86 -7.20 -4.18
C THR A 166 -8.55 -7.05 -4.96
N THR A 167 -7.73 -6.05 -4.62
CA THR A 167 -6.44 -5.82 -5.28
C THR A 167 -5.49 -6.99 -5.08
N LEU A 168 -5.38 -7.54 -3.87
CA LEU A 168 -4.54 -8.71 -3.60
C LEU A 168 -5.06 -9.98 -4.29
N THR A 169 -6.38 -10.11 -4.47
CA THR A 169 -6.99 -11.22 -5.20
C THR A 169 -6.57 -11.18 -6.67
N LEU A 170 -6.59 -9.99 -7.29
CA LEU A 170 -6.11 -9.80 -8.67
C LEU A 170 -4.62 -10.11 -8.81
N HIS A 171 -3.78 -9.73 -7.83
CA HIS A 171 -2.37 -10.10 -7.81
C HIS A 171 -2.15 -11.61 -7.80
N ILE A 172 -2.86 -12.32 -6.94
CA ILE A 172 -2.76 -13.78 -6.84
C ILE A 172 -3.16 -14.43 -8.16
N TRP A 173 -4.28 -14.00 -8.75
CA TRP A 173 -4.70 -14.50 -10.05
C TRP A 173 -3.62 -14.29 -11.13
N ALA A 174 -3.05 -13.09 -11.19
CA ALA A 174 -2.02 -12.78 -12.20
C ALA A 174 -0.76 -13.62 -12.01
N LEU A 175 -0.32 -13.81 -10.77
CA LEU A 175 0.83 -14.67 -10.45
C LEU A 175 0.60 -16.13 -10.89
N GLN A 176 -0.63 -16.62 -10.78
CA GLN A 176 -1.01 -17.98 -11.15
C GLN A 176 -1.18 -18.17 -12.66
N ASN A 177 -1.69 -17.17 -13.37
CA ASN A 177 -2.17 -17.32 -14.75
C ASN A 177 -1.32 -16.62 -15.81
N ILE A 178 -0.53 -15.61 -15.43
CA ILE A 178 0.36 -14.89 -16.35
C ILE A 178 1.76 -15.47 -16.24
N HIS A 179 2.21 -16.17 -17.28
CA HIS A 179 3.47 -16.92 -17.25
C HIS A 179 4.69 -16.02 -17.17
N ASP A 180 4.72 -14.95 -17.95
CA ASP A 180 5.82 -14.01 -18.15
C ASP A 180 5.65 -12.69 -17.37
N LEU A 181 4.85 -12.71 -16.29
CA LEU A 181 4.61 -11.56 -15.42
C LEU A 181 5.93 -10.93 -14.94
N THR A 182 6.05 -9.62 -15.09
CA THR A 182 7.22 -8.83 -14.71
C THR A 182 7.00 -8.02 -13.42
N HIS A 183 8.09 -7.57 -12.78
CA HIS A 183 7.99 -6.65 -11.64
C HIS A 183 7.31 -5.32 -11.99
N VAL A 184 7.46 -4.85 -13.24
CA VAL A 184 6.79 -3.64 -13.72
C VAL A 184 5.27 -3.83 -13.74
N GLU A 185 4.80 -4.99 -14.17
CA GLU A 185 3.37 -5.31 -14.16
C GLU A 185 2.83 -5.51 -12.74
N LEU A 186 3.61 -6.13 -11.85
CA LEU A 186 3.26 -6.19 -10.41
C LEU A 186 3.09 -4.78 -9.81
N LEU A 187 4.00 -3.85 -10.11
CA LEU A 187 3.91 -2.46 -9.65
C LEU A 187 2.69 -1.72 -10.19
N LYS A 188 2.36 -1.94 -11.48
CA LYS A 188 1.14 -1.39 -12.08
C LYS A 188 -0.10 -1.98 -11.40
N MET A 189 -0.06 -3.25 -11.01
CA MET A 189 -1.18 -3.87 -10.31
C MET A 189 -1.37 -3.38 -8.87
N ASP A 190 -0.33 -2.83 -8.24
CA ASP A 190 -0.43 -2.19 -6.92
C ASP A 190 -0.79 -0.69 -7.03
N THR A 191 -0.79 -0.13 -8.24
CA THR A 191 -1.15 1.27 -8.49
C THR A 191 -2.64 1.35 -8.85
N PRO A 192 -3.51 1.96 -8.03
CA PRO A 192 -4.96 1.84 -8.17
C PRO A 192 -5.50 2.18 -9.57
N ASP A 193 -4.96 3.22 -10.22
CA ASP A 193 -5.35 3.67 -11.57
C ASP A 193 -4.86 2.79 -12.71
N GLN A 194 -3.90 1.91 -12.45
CA GLN A 194 -3.29 1.07 -13.47
C GLN A 194 -3.83 -0.36 -13.47
N VAL A 195 -4.49 -0.79 -12.38
CA VAL A 195 -5.07 -2.14 -12.27
C VAL A 195 -6.04 -2.44 -13.41
N ALA A 196 -7.13 -1.67 -13.53
CA ALA A 196 -8.14 -1.95 -14.55
C ALA A 196 -7.56 -1.84 -15.98
N PRO A 197 -6.77 -0.81 -16.36
CA PRO A 197 -6.11 -0.77 -17.66
C PRO A 197 -5.17 -1.95 -17.92
N LEU A 198 -4.43 -2.42 -16.92
CA LEU A 198 -3.53 -3.56 -17.06
C LEU A 198 -4.31 -4.81 -17.45
N PHE A 199 -5.37 -5.14 -16.71
CA PHE A 199 -6.19 -6.30 -17.01
C PHE A 199 -6.96 -6.16 -18.33
N THR A 200 -7.61 -5.02 -18.55
CA THR A 200 -8.49 -4.84 -19.72
C THR A 200 -7.76 -4.64 -21.05
N ASN A 201 -6.49 -4.19 -21.02
CA ASN A 201 -5.70 -3.99 -22.23
C ASN A 201 -4.65 -5.07 -22.44
N LEU A 202 -3.98 -5.54 -21.37
CA LEU A 202 -2.86 -6.49 -21.48
C LEU A 202 -3.32 -7.94 -21.29
N TYR A 203 -4.12 -8.22 -20.26
CA TYR A 203 -4.52 -9.59 -19.90
C TYR A 203 -5.91 -9.99 -20.37
N ARG A 204 -6.49 -9.23 -21.28
CA ARG A 204 -7.89 -9.42 -21.71
C ARG A 204 -8.15 -10.80 -22.29
N LYS A 205 -7.16 -11.43 -22.92
CA LYS A 205 -7.32 -12.72 -23.58
C LYS A 205 -7.22 -13.90 -22.61
N GLU A 206 -6.58 -13.67 -21.48
CA GLU A 206 -6.30 -14.61 -20.41
C GLU A 206 -7.41 -14.60 -19.35
N MET A 207 -8.17 -13.51 -19.26
CA MET A 207 -9.24 -13.34 -18.27
C MET A 207 -10.47 -14.19 -18.54
N GLU A 208 -10.92 -14.88 -17.50
CA GLU A 208 -12.25 -15.49 -17.42
C GLU A 208 -13.29 -14.48 -16.90
N ASP A 209 -14.59 -14.79 -17.08
CA ASP A 209 -15.70 -13.92 -16.66
C ASP A 209 -15.61 -13.52 -15.17
N SER A 210 -15.23 -14.47 -14.31
CA SER A 210 -15.06 -14.22 -12.86
C SER A 210 -13.98 -13.18 -12.56
N VAL A 211 -12.91 -13.15 -13.35
CA VAL A 211 -11.81 -12.17 -13.22
C VAL A 211 -12.26 -10.81 -13.75
N TRP A 212 -13.04 -10.81 -14.83
CA TRP A 212 -13.69 -9.61 -15.35
C TRP A 212 -14.56 -8.94 -14.29
N GLU A 213 -15.44 -9.71 -13.66
CA GLU A 213 -16.29 -9.23 -12.57
C GLU A 213 -15.46 -8.72 -11.39
N LEU A 214 -14.30 -9.32 -11.10
CA LEU A 214 -13.39 -8.87 -10.04
C LEU A 214 -12.73 -7.51 -10.37
N VAL A 215 -12.39 -7.26 -11.64
CA VAL A 215 -11.86 -5.96 -12.10
C VAL A 215 -12.94 -4.87 -12.05
N GLU A 216 -14.18 -5.20 -12.43
CA GLU A 216 -15.33 -4.29 -12.28
C GLU A 216 -15.60 -3.97 -10.81
N LEU A 217 -15.52 -4.98 -9.94
CA LEU A 217 -15.67 -4.81 -8.50
C LEU A 217 -14.57 -3.90 -7.93
N GLN A 218 -13.32 -4.08 -8.37
CA GLN A 218 -12.20 -3.22 -7.99
C GLN A 218 -12.48 -1.76 -8.38
N THR A 219 -12.98 -1.54 -9.60
CA THR A 219 -13.35 -0.21 -10.09
C THR A 219 -14.50 0.40 -9.28
N ARG A 220 -15.52 -0.39 -8.93
CA ARG A 220 -16.63 0.05 -8.06
C ARG A 220 -16.12 0.45 -6.67
N VAL A 221 -15.28 -0.36 -6.04
CA VAL A 221 -14.70 -0.06 -4.72
C VAL A 221 -13.89 1.24 -4.75
N ARG A 222 -13.09 1.45 -5.81
CA ARG A 222 -12.34 2.69 -5.98
C ARG A 222 -13.25 3.92 -6.07
N LYS A 223 -14.36 3.80 -6.82
CA LYS A 223 -15.37 4.87 -6.88
C LYS A 223 -15.97 5.17 -5.50
N LEU A 224 -16.35 4.13 -4.74
CA LEU A 224 -16.85 4.29 -3.36
C LEU A 224 -15.83 5.01 -2.46
N LYS A 225 -14.54 4.66 -2.58
CA LYS A 225 -13.45 5.30 -1.82
C LYS A 225 -13.36 6.79 -2.14
N THR A 226 -13.44 7.14 -3.42
CA THR A 226 -13.50 8.53 -3.88
C THR A 226 -14.74 9.25 -3.35
N ASP A 227 -15.92 8.65 -3.44
CA ASP A 227 -17.17 9.27 -2.98
C ASP A 227 -17.17 9.54 -1.46
N VAL A 228 -16.70 8.59 -0.64
CA VAL A 228 -16.53 8.80 0.82
C VAL A 228 -15.55 9.92 1.12
N ARG A 229 -14.42 9.96 0.41
CA ARG A 229 -13.43 11.04 0.56
C ARG A 229 -14.07 12.41 0.31
N TRP A 230 -14.91 12.50 -0.71
CA TRP A 230 -15.65 13.71 -1.08
C TRP A 230 -16.91 13.96 -0.25
N LYS A 231 -17.09 13.22 0.85
CA LYS A 231 -18.27 13.31 1.73
C LYS A 231 -19.59 13.20 0.97
N ARG A 232 -19.58 12.51 -0.18
CA ARG A 232 -20.78 12.16 -0.91
C ARG A 232 -21.48 11.03 -0.18
N GLU A 233 -22.79 10.98 -0.35
CA GLU A 233 -23.58 9.90 0.23
C GLU A 233 -23.16 8.57 -0.39
N VAL A 234 -22.80 7.61 0.46
CA VAL A 234 -22.47 6.24 0.07
C VAL A 234 -23.46 5.32 0.74
N SER A 235 -24.21 4.56 -0.07
CA SER A 235 -25.21 3.63 0.44
C SER A 235 -24.53 2.47 1.18
N ARG A 236 -25.10 2.10 2.33
CA ARG A 236 -24.69 0.87 3.03
C ARG A 236 -25.01 -0.38 2.21
N GLU A 237 -26.06 -0.34 1.39
CA GLU A 237 -26.43 -1.42 0.48
C GLU A 237 -25.34 -1.65 -0.58
N ASP A 238 -24.81 -0.57 -1.17
CA ASP A 238 -23.71 -0.67 -2.14
C ASP A 238 -22.47 -1.37 -1.57
N ILE A 239 -22.11 -1.04 -0.33
CA ILE A 239 -20.98 -1.66 0.37
C ILE A 239 -21.27 -3.14 0.63
N HIS A 240 -22.50 -3.45 1.06
CA HIS A 240 -22.93 -4.82 1.33
C HIS A 240 -22.88 -5.67 0.05
N GLU A 241 -23.49 -5.21 -1.04
CA GLU A 241 -23.43 -5.90 -2.34
C GLU A 241 -21.99 -6.14 -2.81
N THR A 242 -21.15 -5.11 -2.70
CA THR A 242 -19.74 -5.18 -3.07
C THR A 242 -19.01 -6.25 -2.26
N LYS A 243 -19.27 -6.31 -0.95
CA LYS A 243 -18.73 -7.31 -0.04
C LYS A 243 -19.19 -8.71 -0.41
N TYR A 244 -20.49 -8.93 -0.67
CA TYR A 244 -21.02 -10.23 -1.08
C TYR A 244 -20.47 -10.71 -2.42
N LYS A 245 -20.36 -9.80 -3.39
CA LYS A 245 -19.77 -10.14 -4.69
C LYS A 245 -18.32 -10.58 -4.56
N LEU A 246 -17.52 -9.89 -3.73
CA LEU A 246 -16.13 -10.28 -3.47
C LEU A 246 -16.02 -11.69 -2.89
N ILE A 247 -16.88 -12.02 -1.93
CA ILE A 247 -16.91 -13.34 -1.29
C ILE A 247 -17.25 -14.44 -2.30
N SER A 248 -18.28 -14.20 -3.09
CA SER A 248 -18.72 -15.13 -4.12
C SER A 248 -17.61 -15.38 -5.14
N LEU A 249 -16.93 -14.31 -5.60
CA LEU A 249 -15.85 -14.42 -6.58
C LEU A 249 -14.62 -15.16 -6.06
N ARG A 250 -14.36 -15.08 -4.74
CA ARG A 250 -13.26 -15.79 -4.09
C ARG A 250 -13.60 -17.20 -3.64
N ASN A 251 -14.86 -17.63 -3.72
CA ASN A 251 -15.36 -18.87 -3.13
C ASN A 251 -15.01 -18.98 -1.62
N ASP A 252 -15.22 -17.89 -0.88
CA ASP A 252 -14.62 -17.67 0.44
C ASP A 252 -15.65 -17.85 1.58
N GLU A 253 -16.04 -19.10 1.85
CA GLU A 253 -17.08 -19.42 2.85
C GLU A 253 -16.74 -18.92 4.28
N GLU A 254 -15.46 -18.82 4.63
CA GLU A 254 -15.00 -18.32 5.93
C GLU A 254 -15.36 -16.83 6.12
N PHE A 255 -15.38 -16.04 5.04
CA PHE A 255 -15.77 -14.64 5.10
C PHE A 255 -17.30 -14.46 5.26
N MET A 256 -18.10 -15.45 4.86
CA MET A 256 -19.55 -15.48 5.13
C MET A 256 -19.86 -15.64 6.62
N MET A 257 -19.04 -16.38 7.37
CA MET A 257 -19.32 -16.63 8.79
C MET A 257 -19.03 -15.39 9.67
N ASN A 258 -18.07 -14.56 9.29
CA ASN A 258 -17.74 -13.31 10.00
C ASN A 258 -18.64 -12.12 9.61
N LEU A 259 -19.59 -12.31 8.68
CA LEU A 259 -20.57 -11.30 8.30
C LEU A 259 -21.71 -11.15 9.32
N TRP A 260 -21.89 -12.13 10.21
CA TRP A 260 -23.01 -12.25 11.15
C TRP A 260 -22.58 -12.24 12.63
N ALA A 261 -21.29 -12.04 12.91
CA ALA A 261 -20.73 -11.91 14.25
C ALA A 261 -20.47 -10.43 14.59
#